data_AF-A0A2Z5ENE2-F1
#
_entry.id   AF-A0A2Z5ENE2-F1
#
_cell.length_a   1.000
_cell.length_b   1.000
_cell.length_c   1.000
_cell.angle_alpha   90.00
_cell.angle_beta   90.00
_cell.angle_gamma   90.00
#
_symmetry.space_group_name_H-M   'P 1'
#
loop_
_entity.id
_entity.type
_entity.pdbx_description
1 polymer ?
#
loop_
_entity_poly.entity_id
_entity_poly.type
_entity_poly.pdbx_seq_one_letter_code
_entity_poly.pdbx_strand_id
1 'polypeptide(L)'
;MTEATTRRPDSGNLDLRGDALRVLDHNELFGLQEYVEQHAAKREMEAAPSDEEVGQTLAWSQGWEYRERNFAREALVINPLKACQPLGAVLAALGFAGTLPYVHGSQGCVAYFRSHLSRHFKEPVPAVSSSMTEDAAVFGGQANLIEGIENARALYKPEMIAISTTCMAEVIGDDVKMFLGSAEEAGALPVGFPAPYANTPSFVGSHLTGYDSMLFSILSLLTQDASPEPTVGPRPRINVLPGFDPYVGNVREIRRLLGQLGVE
;
A
#
# COMPACT_ATOMS: atom_id res chain seq x y z
N MET A 1 25.78 -39.77 3.19
CA MET A 1 25.89 -39.04 1.91
C MET A 1 26.18 -37.59 2.24
N THR A 2 27.47 -37.26 2.23
CA THR A 2 28.02 -35.93 2.48
C THR A 2 28.12 -35.20 1.15
N GLU A 3 27.12 -34.41 0.80
CA GLU A 3 27.27 -33.41 -0.26
C GLU A 3 27.72 -32.11 0.38
N ALA A 4 29.03 -31.90 0.33
CA ALA A 4 29.64 -30.60 0.51
C ALA A 4 29.00 -29.64 -0.50
N THR A 5 28.20 -28.71 -0.01
CA THR A 5 27.85 -27.49 -0.73
C THR A 5 29.16 -26.79 -1.07
N THR A 6 29.59 -26.93 -2.32
CA THR A 6 30.71 -26.20 -2.90
C THR A 6 30.46 -24.71 -2.69
N ARG A 7 31.18 -24.11 -1.73
CA ARG A 7 31.22 -22.67 -1.52
C ARG A 7 31.60 -22.02 -2.84
N ARG A 8 30.82 -21.04 -3.29
CA ARG A 8 31.24 -20.15 -4.38
C ARG A 8 32.61 -19.56 -4.01
N PRO A 9 33.54 -19.43 -4.97
CA PRO A 9 34.75 -18.65 -4.73
C PRO A 9 34.32 -17.25 -4.26
N ASP A 10 34.91 -16.89 -3.13
CA ASP A 10 34.72 -15.68 -2.36
C ASP A 10 34.78 -14.41 -3.23
N SER A 11 33.87 -13.48 -2.92
CA SER A 11 33.63 -12.24 -3.66
C SER A 11 34.74 -11.18 -3.49
N GLY A 12 36.00 -11.57 -3.34
CA GLY A 12 37.15 -10.65 -3.31
C GLY A 12 37.31 -9.81 -2.04
N ASN A 13 36.54 -10.05 -0.98
CA ASN A 13 36.75 -9.39 0.31
C ASN A 13 37.76 -10.19 1.13
N LEU A 14 39.04 -9.80 1.08
CA LEU A 14 40.12 -10.37 1.89
C LEU A 14 40.46 -9.41 3.04
N ASP A 15 40.88 -9.94 4.19
CA ASP A 15 41.44 -9.14 5.28
C ASP A 15 42.87 -8.65 4.94
N LEU A 16 43.48 -7.87 5.84
CA LEU A 16 44.83 -7.32 5.65
C LEU A 16 45.93 -8.41 5.53
N ARG A 17 45.61 -9.67 5.80
CA ARG A 17 46.51 -10.84 5.71
C ARG A 17 46.22 -11.70 4.48
N GLY A 18 45.21 -11.37 3.69
CA GLY A 18 44.82 -12.12 2.50
C GLY A 18 43.86 -13.28 2.78
N ASP A 19 43.30 -13.37 3.99
CA ASP A 19 42.31 -14.38 4.36
C ASP A 19 40.89 -13.90 4.01
N ALA A 20 39.98 -14.83 3.67
CA ALA A 20 38.60 -14.49 3.37
C ALA A 20 37.92 -13.74 4.53
N LEU A 21 37.46 -12.52 4.28
CA LEU A 21 36.82 -11.68 5.28
C LEU A 21 35.43 -12.25 5.63
N ARG A 22 35.29 -12.79 6.85
CA ARG A 22 33.99 -13.16 7.39
C ARG A 22 33.35 -11.92 8.05
N VAL A 23 32.48 -11.24 7.32
CA VAL A 23 31.64 -10.18 7.89
C VAL A 23 30.46 -10.82 8.62
N LEU A 24 30.35 -10.59 9.93
CA LEU A 24 29.19 -11.02 10.72
C LEU A 24 28.04 -10.05 10.50
N ASP A 25 26.85 -10.57 10.22
CA ASP A 25 25.63 -9.75 10.19
C ASP A 25 25.08 -9.51 11.60
N HIS A 26 23.99 -8.76 11.71
CA HIS A 26 23.38 -8.42 13.01
C HIS A 26 22.89 -9.64 13.80
N ASN A 27 22.65 -10.80 13.18
CA ASN A 27 22.23 -12.01 13.90
C ASN A 27 23.41 -12.68 14.61
N GLU A 28 24.61 -12.62 14.03
CA GLU A 28 25.82 -13.24 14.58
C GLU A 28 26.67 -12.26 15.40
N LEU A 29 26.75 -10.99 14.97
CA LEU A 29 27.61 -9.96 15.55
C LEU A 29 27.28 -9.71 17.03
N PHE A 30 26.00 -9.57 17.36
CA PHE A 30 25.57 -9.26 18.73
C PHE A 30 25.61 -10.49 19.67
N GLY A 31 25.99 -11.66 19.15
CA GLY A 31 26.30 -12.84 19.97
C GLY A 31 27.75 -12.88 20.46
N LEU A 32 28.63 -11.98 19.99
CA LEU A 32 29.99 -11.88 20.49
C LEU A 32 30.01 -11.42 21.95
N GLN A 33 30.99 -11.91 22.70
CA GLN A 33 31.09 -11.69 24.15
C GLN A 33 31.08 -10.19 24.51
N GLU A 34 31.79 -9.34 23.76
CA GLU A 34 31.80 -7.90 24.03
C GLU A 34 30.41 -7.25 23.95
N TYR A 35 29.56 -7.67 23.01
CA TYR A 35 28.21 -7.15 22.85
C TYR A 35 27.24 -7.74 23.88
N VAL A 36 27.45 -8.99 24.29
CA VAL A 36 26.70 -9.60 25.39
C VAL A 36 26.97 -8.86 26.71
N GLU A 37 28.23 -8.56 27.00
CA GLU A 37 28.63 -7.76 28.17
C GLU A 37 28.10 -6.33 28.10
N GLN A 38 28.18 -5.71 26.93
CA GLN A 38 27.60 -4.38 26.70
C GLN A 38 26.08 -4.36 26.94
N HIS A 39 25.35 -5.37 26.46
CA HIS A 39 23.91 -5.49 26.69
C HIS A 39 23.58 -5.71 28.17
N ALA A 40 24.38 -6.50 28.89
CA ALA A 40 24.22 -6.70 30.34
C ALA A 40 24.42 -5.38 31.11
N ALA A 41 25.49 -4.64 30.82
CA ALA A 41 25.74 -3.34 31.43
C ALA A 41 24.64 -2.31 31.10
N LYS A 42 24.11 -2.33 29.87
CA LYS A 42 22.96 -1.49 29.49
C LYS A 42 21.71 -1.84 30.30
N ARG A 43 21.45 -3.14 30.50
CA ARG A 43 20.27 -3.63 31.24
C ARG A 43 20.22 -3.10 32.68
N GLU A 44 21.37 -2.93 33.33
CA GLU A 44 21.46 -2.32 34.67
C GLU A 44 20.89 -0.89 34.72
N MET A 45 20.87 -0.19 33.58
CA MET A 45 20.42 1.21 33.45
C MET A 45 19.01 1.35 32.86
N GLU A 46 18.39 0.26 32.42
CA GLU A 46 17.07 0.27 31.76
C GLU A 46 15.88 0.30 32.71
N ALA A 47 16.11 0.05 34.01
CA ALA A 47 15.05 -0.21 34.99
C ALA A 47 14.02 -1.25 34.50
N ALA A 48 14.52 -2.29 33.81
CA ALA A 48 13.69 -3.35 33.26
C ALA A 48 13.08 -4.22 34.37
N PRO A 49 11.89 -4.80 34.15
CA PRO A 49 11.35 -5.84 35.03
C PRO A 49 12.34 -7.01 35.18
N SER A 50 12.28 -7.69 36.33
CA SER A 50 13.07 -8.89 36.56
C SER A 50 12.68 -10.01 35.61
N ASP A 51 13.61 -10.93 35.33
CA ASP A 51 13.32 -12.10 34.47
C ASP A 51 12.17 -12.95 35.02
N GLU A 52 12.03 -13.00 36.36
CA GLU A 52 10.92 -13.68 37.03
C GLU A 52 9.57 -13.01 36.71
N GLU A 53 9.47 -11.69 36.85
CA GLU A 53 8.24 -10.94 36.54
C GLU A 53 7.84 -11.06 35.07
N VAL A 54 8.83 -11.01 34.16
CA VAL A 54 8.61 -11.23 32.72
C VAL A 54 8.06 -12.64 32.48
N GLY A 55 8.66 -13.66 33.11
CA GLY A 55 8.23 -15.05 33.00
C GLY A 55 6.81 -15.28 33.53
N GLN A 56 6.49 -14.70 34.69
CA GLN A 56 5.15 -14.78 35.29
C GLN A 56 4.09 -14.08 34.42
N THR A 57 4.41 -12.89 33.90
CA THR A 57 3.50 -12.14 33.01
C THR A 57 3.24 -12.89 31.71
N LEU A 58 4.28 -13.49 31.12
CA LEU A 58 4.15 -14.33 29.92
C LEU A 58 3.23 -15.53 30.20
N ALA A 59 3.46 -16.25 31.30
CA ALA A 59 2.64 -17.41 31.66
C ALA A 59 1.16 -17.01 31.86
N TRP A 60 0.89 -15.89 32.52
CA TRP A 60 -0.47 -15.35 32.65
C TRP A 60 -1.08 -14.98 31.29
N SER A 61 -0.32 -14.33 30.40
CA SER A 61 -0.79 -13.92 29.07
C SER A 61 -1.21 -15.09 28.17
N GLN A 62 -0.70 -16.30 28.47
CA GLN A 62 -1.05 -17.54 27.77
C GLN A 62 -2.25 -18.27 28.41
N GLY A 63 -2.74 -17.81 29.56
CA GLY A 63 -3.83 -18.42 30.31
C GLY A 63 -5.24 -17.98 29.88
N TRP A 64 -6.25 -18.70 30.39
CA TRP A 64 -7.66 -18.46 30.09
C TRP A 64 -8.19 -17.13 30.63
N GLU A 65 -7.74 -16.73 31.82
CA GLU A 65 -8.14 -15.44 32.40
C GLU A 65 -7.72 -14.28 31.49
N TYR A 66 -6.48 -14.30 30.98
CA TYR A 66 -6.01 -13.27 30.05
C TYR A 66 -6.81 -13.30 28.76
N ARG A 67 -7.11 -14.48 28.22
CA ARG A 67 -7.96 -14.62 27.03
C ARG A 67 -9.30 -13.92 27.23
N GLU A 68 -9.99 -14.17 28.34
CA GLU A 68 -11.28 -13.52 28.61
C GLU A 68 -11.15 -11.99 28.63
N ARG A 69 -10.15 -11.45 29.31
CA ARG A 69 -9.85 -10.00 29.31
C ARG A 69 -9.50 -9.46 27.93
N ASN A 70 -8.73 -10.21 27.16
CA ASN A 70 -8.30 -9.85 25.81
C ASN A 70 -9.50 -9.74 24.85
N PHE A 71 -10.46 -10.66 24.96
CA PHE A 71 -11.70 -10.65 24.18
C PHE A 71 -12.74 -9.63 24.68
N ALA A 72 -12.63 -9.17 25.94
CA ALA A 72 -13.46 -8.12 26.49
C ALA A 72 -13.01 -6.68 26.13
N ARG A 73 -12.01 -6.51 25.26
CA ARG A 73 -11.56 -5.18 24.80
C ARG A 73 -12.58 -4.52 23.88
N GLU A 74 -12.84 -3.24 24.12
CA GLU A 74 -13.77 -2.44 23.29
C GLU A 74 -13.08 -1.33 22.50
N ALA A 75 -11.95 -0.78 22.99
CA ALA A 75 -11.29 0.38 22.39
C ALA A 75 -9.89 0.09 21.82
N LEU A 76 -9.09 -0.71 22.54
CA LEU A 76 -7.71 -1.00 22.14
C LEU A 76 -7.67 -2.10 21.08
N VAL A 77 -7.07 -1.81 19.94
CA VAL A 77 -6.77 -2.77 18.87
C VAL A 77 -5.27 -3.07 18.86
N ILE A 78 -4.90 -4.35 18.82
CA ILE A 78 -3.49 -4.80 18.79
C ILE A 78 -3.35 -5.72 17.58
N ASN A 79 -2.31 -5.51 16.76
CA ASN A 79 -2.00 -6.30 15.57
C ASN A 79 -3.21 -6.50 14.62
N PRO A 80 -3.82 -5.41 14.11
CA PRO A 80 -4.98 -5.52 13.24
C PRO A 80 -4.64 -6.21 11.92
N LEU A 81 -5.53 -7.11 11.46
CA LEU A 81 -5.43 -7.79 10.17
C LEU A 81 -6.24 -7.05 9.08
N LYS A 82 -6.07 -5.73 9.01
CA LYS A 82 -6.64 -4.87 7.97
C LYS A 82 -5.79 -3.64 7.72
N ALA A 83 -5.84 -3.11 6.51
CA ALA A 83 -5.32 -1.79 6.15
C ALA A 83 -6.45 -0.81 5.86
N CYS A 84 -6.12 0.47 5.65
CA CYS A 84 -7.09 1.53 5.34
C CYS A 84 -7.44 1.60 3.84
N GLN A 85 -8.55 2.26 3.52
CA GLN A 85 -9.14 2.31 2.17
C GLN A 85 -8.16 2.70 1.05
N PRO A 86 -7.35 3.77 1.15
CA PRO A 86 -6.60 4.26 -0.01
C PRO A 86 -5.52 3.28 -0.50
N LEU A 87 -5.07 2.33 0.34
CA LEU A 87 -4.22 1.22 -0.11
C LEU A 87 -4.91 0.39 -1.19
N GLY A 88 -6.20 0.09 -1.00
CA GLY A 88 -6.99 -0.65 -1.98
C GLY A 88 -7.30 0.16 -3.23
N ALA A 89 -7.57 1.45 -3.07
CA ALA A 89 -7.78 2.35 -4.21
C ALA A 89 -6.53 2.44 -5.11
N VAL A 90 -5.35 2.54 -4.51
CA VAL A 90 -4.08 2.49 -5.25
C VAL A 90 -3.93 1.17 -6.01
N LEU A 91 -4.22 0.02 -5.37
CA LEU A 91 -4.13 -1.27 -6.05
C LEU A 91 -5.13 -1.40 -7.21
N ALA A 92 -6.37 -0.94 -7.04
CA ALA A 92 -7.38 -0.93 -8.09
C ALA A 92 -6.93 -0.07 -9.29
N ALA A 93 -6.42 1.14 -9.04
CA ALA A 93 -5.94 2.05 -10.06
C ALA A 93 -4.76 1.48 -10.86
N LEU A 94 -3.83 0.77 -10.21
CA LEU A 94 -2.70 0.12 -10.88
C LEU A 94 -3.12 -0.98 -11.87
N GLY A 95 -4.35 -1.49 -11.77
CA GLY A 95 -4.90 -2.48 -12.69
C GLY A 95 -5.30 -1.93 -14.07
N PHE A 96 -5.33 -0.61 -14.24
CA PHE A 96 -5.75 0.03 -15.50
C PHE A 96 -4.55 0.56 -16.30
N ALA A 97 -4.61 0.38 -17.62
CA ALA A 97 -3.54 0.78 -18.52
C ALA A 97 -3.31 2.31 -18.47
N GLY A 98 -2.05 2.74 -18.54
CA GLY A 98 -1.69 4.16 -18.57
C GLY A 98 -2.15 4.98 -17.35
N THR A 99 -2.52 4.32 -16.24
CA THR A 99 -3.18 4.97 -15.11
C THR A 99 -2.20 5.31 -14.00
N LEU A 100 -2.24 6.56 -13.52
CA LEU A 100 -1.49 6.99 -12.35
C LEU A 100 -2.41 7.05 -11.12
N PRO A 101 -2.16 6.24 -10.08
CA PRO A 101 -2.81 6.42 -8.79
C PRO A 101 -2.38 7.74 -8.15
N TYR A 102 -3.37 8.57 -7.83
CA TYR A 102 -3.19 9.87 -7.21
C TYR A 102 -3.96 9.91 -5.89
N VAL A 103 -3.30 10.20 -4.78
CA VAL A 103 -3.96 10.28 -3.47
C VAL A 103 -3.96 11.72 -2.98
N HIS A 104 -5.10 12.37 -3.09
CA HIS A 104 -5.33 13.71 -2.59
C HIS A 104 -5.28 13.72 -1.05
N GLY A 105 -4.39 14.52 -0.48
CA GLY A 105 -4.16 14.57 0.97
C GLY A 105 -2.69 14.53 1.35
N SER A 106 -2.42 13.90 2.49
CA SER A 106 -1.10 13.86 3.13
C SER A 106 -0.13 12.90 2.45
N GLN A 107 1.04 13.38 2.05
CA GLN A 107 2.06 12.60 1.33
C GLN A 107 2.60 11.37 2.09
N GLY A 108 2.59 11.40 3.42
CA GLY A 108 3.05 10.27 4.24
C GLY A 108 2.25 8.99 3.99
N CYS A 109 0.96 9.11 3.67
CA CYS A 109 0.10 7.98 3.31
C CYS A 109 0.62 7.28 2.05
N VAL A 110 0.96 8.05 1.01
CA VAL A 110 1.44 7.52 -0.27
C VAL A 110 2.78 6.80 -0.11
N ALA A 111 3.69 7.34 0.71
CA ALA A 111 4.95 6.66 1.02
C ALA A 111 4.72 5.29 1.68
N TYR A 112 3.74 5.19 2.60
CA TYR A 112 3.37 3.91 3.22
C TYR A 112 2.76 2.94 2.23
N PHE A 113 1.82 3.37 1.37
CA PHE A 113 1.17 2.47 0.41
C PHE A 113 2.16 1.89 -0.59
N ARG A 114 3.02 2.76 -1.16
CA ARG A 114 4.09 2.34 -2.08
C ARG A 114 5.03 1.35 -1.40
N SER A 115 5.51 1.67 -0.20
CA SER A 115 6.41 0.79 0.55
C SER A 115 5.75 -0.55 0.91
N HIS A 116 4.48 -0.55 1.28
CA HIS A 116 3.73 -1.75 1.66
C HIS A 116 3.59 -2.70 0.46
N LEU A 117 3.12 -2.19 -0.68
CA LEU A 117 2.96 -2.98 -1.90
C LEU A 117 4.32 -3.40 -2.48
N SER A 118 5.34 -2.53 -2.49
CA SER A 118 6.69 -2.89 -2.95
C SER A 118 7.34 -3.95 -2.07
N ARG A 119 7.13 -3.93 -0.75
CA ARG A 119 7.62 -5.01 0.13
C ARG A 119 6.94 -6.34 -0.14
N HIS A 120 5.67 -6.34 -0.54
CA HIS A 120 4.94 -7.56 -0.91
C HIS A 120 5.37 -8.09 -2.27
N PHE A 121 5.28 -7.27 -3.32
CA PHE A 121 5.52 -7.69 -4.70
C PHE A 121 7.00 -7.72 -5.10
N LYS A 122 7.87 -7.03 -4.37
CA LYS A 122 9.28 -6.75 -4.75
C LYS A 122 9.42 -5.95 -6.04
N GLU A 123 8.39 -5.17 -6.37
CA GLU A 123 8.32 -4.35 -7.59
C GLU A 123 8.13 -2.86 -7.26
N PRO A 124 8.49 -1.95 -8.18
CA PRO A 124 8.14 -0.53 -8.07
C PRO A 124 6.62 -0.34 -8.03
N VAL A 125 6.16 0.55 -7.15
CA VAL A 125 4.75 0.91 -7.04
C VAL A 125 4.62 2.42 -7.26
N PRO A 126 4.15 2.87 -8.45
CA PRO A 126 3.93 4.28 -8.73
C PRO A 126 2.64 4.77 -8.08
N ALA A 127 2.73 5.86 -7.34
CA ALA A 127 1.60 6.63 -6.83
C ALA A 127 2.11 8.02 -6.42
N VAL A 128 1.26 9.04 -6.56
CA VAL A 128 1.59 10.43 -6.21
C VAL A 128 0.61 10.99 -5.18
N SER A 129 0.99 12.12 -4.56
CA SER A 129 0.18 12.84 -3.60
C SER A 129 0.01 14.29 -4.04
N SER A 130 -1.09 14.93 -3.64
CA SER A 130 -1.22 16.40 -3.70
C SER A 130 -0.41 17.12 -2.62
N SER A 131 0.17 16.37 -1.65
CA SER A 131 1.06 16.90 -0.62
C SER A 131 0.47 18.04 0.19
N MET A 132 -0.79 17.90 0.60
CA MET A 132 -1.44 18.87 1.49
C MET A 132 -0.68 18.98 2.82
N THR A 133 -0.52 20.21 3.28
CA THR A 133 0.10 20.59 4.56
C THR A 133 -0.95 21.18 5.50
N GLU A 134 -0.53 21.65 6.69
CA GLU A 134 -1.44 22.18 7.72
C GLU A 134 -2.24 23.41 7.24
N ASP A 135 -1.70 24.24 6.35
CA ASP A 135 -2.39 25.42 5.80
C ASP A 135 -3.68 25.04 5.06
N ALA A 136 -3.74 23.83 4.48
CA ALA A 136 -4.94 23.32 3.82
C ALA A 136 -6.10 23.08 4.81
N ALA A 137 -5.85 23.01 6.11
CA ALA A 137 -6.92 22.96 7.11
C ALA A 137 -7.73 24.27 7.17
N VAL A 138 -7.15 25.40 6.73
CA VAL A 138 -7.84 26.70 6.68
C VAL A 138 -8.50 26.93 5.32
N PHE A 139 -7.79 26.58 4.23
CA PHE A 139 -8.18 26.97 2.86
C PHE A 139 -8.68 25.83 1.98
N GLY A 140 -8.65 24.59 2.47
CA GLY A 140 -8.91 23.39 1.67
C GLY A 140 -7.76 23.01 0.74
N GLY A 141 -7.86 21.84 0.13
CA GLY A 141 -6.81 21.26 -0.72
C GLY A 141 -6.87 21.63 -2.21
N GLN A 142 -7.69 22.60 -2.61
CA GLN A 142 -7.96 22.86 -4.05
C GLN A 142 -6.69 23.20 -4.84
N ALA A 143 -5.89 24.15 -4.32
CA ALA A 143 -4.64 24.55 -4.98
C ALA A 143 -3.66 23.38 -5.11
N ASN A 144 -3.55 22.56 -4.06
CA ASN A 144 -2.73 21.35 -4.06
C ASN A 144 -3.16 20.35 -5.15
N LEU A 145 -4.47 20.18 -5.35
CA LEU A 145 -5.00 19.26 -6.36
C LEU A 145 -4.70 19.78 -7.78
N ILE A 146 -4.96 21.07 -8.04
CA ILE A 146 -4.75 21.67 -9.36
C ILE A 146 -3.26 21.59 -9.75
N GLU A 147 -2.37 22.08 -8.88
CA GLU A 147 -0.92 22.06 -9.12
C GLU A 147 -0.39 20.62 -9.22
N GLY A 148 -0.87 19.74 -8.33
CA GLY A 148 -0.44 18.35 -8.32
C GLY A 148 -0.84 17.58 -9.58
N ILE A 149 -2.03 17.84 -10.15
CA ILE A 149 -2.45 17.26 -11.43
C ILE A 149 -1.56 17.78 -12.57
N GLU A 150 -1.32 19.08 -12.64
CA GLU A 150 -0.45 19.68 -13.67
C GLU A 150 0.95 19.05 -13.65
N ASN A 151 1.55 18.99 -12.46
CA ASN A 151 2.86 18.37 -12.24
C ASN A 151 2.87 16.87 -12.58
N ALA A 152 1.85 16.13 -12.15
CA ALA A 152 1.74 14.70 -12.43
C ALA A 152 1.65 14.41 -13.92
N ARG A 153 0.88 15.23 -14.66
CA ARG A 153 0.74 15.11 -16.12
C ARG A 153 2.04 15.46 -16.84
N ALA A 154 2.70 16.53 -16.44
CA ALA A 154 3.97 16.97 -17.05
C ALA A 154 5.09 15.93 -16.86
N LEU A 155 5.20 15.37 -15.65
CA LEU A 155 6.31 14.47 -15.28
C LEU A 155 6.07 13.02 -15.70
N TYR A 156 4.88 12.47 -15.44
CA TYR A 156 4.61 11.03 -15.59
C TYR A 156 3.80 10.70 -16.84
N LYS A 157 3.19 11.69 -17.49
CA LYS A 157 2.44 11.54 -18.75
C LYS A 157 1.41 10.39 -18.73
N PRO A 158 0.56 10.27 -17.70
CA PRO A 158 -0.48 9.24 -17.67
C PRO A 158 -1.56 9.50 -18.73
N GLU A 159 -2.25 8.44 -19.13
CA GLU A 159 -3.46 8.48 -19.96
C GLU A 159 -4.73 8.64 -19.10
N MET A 160 -4.67 8.24 -17.82
CA MET A 160 -5.73 8.43 -16.83
C MET A 160 -5.12 8.72 -15.45
N ILE A 161 -5.75 9.59 -14.65
CA ILE A 161 -5.36 9.81 -13.25
C ILE A 161 -6.51 9.34 -12.35
N ALA A 162 -6.28 8.32 -11.53
CA ALA A 162 -7.30 7.81 -10.61
C ALA A 162 -7.11 8.44 -9.23
N ILE A 163 -8.04 9.30 -8.83
CA ILE A 163 -7.96 10.11 -7.60
C ILE A 163 -8.65 9.39 -6.43
N SER A 164 -7.92 9.19 -5.34
CA SER A 164 -8.45 8.77 -4.04
C SER A 164 -8.06 9.80 -2.97
N THR A 165 -8.52 9.64 -1.73
CA THR A 165 -8.32 10.64 -0.65
C THR A 165 -7.69 10.04 0.59
N THR A 166 -6.83 10.79 1.29
CA THR A 166 -6.39 10.44 2.65
C THR A 166 -7.43 10.88 3.68
N CYS A 167 -7.31 10.38 4.92
CA CYS A 167 -8.19 10.80 6.01
C CYS A 167 -8.18 12.31 6.29
N MET A 168 -7.08 13.02 6.00
CA MET A 168 -7.00 14.47 6.24
C MET A 168 -7.93 15.24 5.29
N ALA A 169 -7.90 14.92 4.00
CA ALA A 169 -8.79 15.54 3.01
C ALA A 169 -10.27 15.24 3.32
N GLU A 170 -10.56 14.02 3.78
CA GLU A 170 -11.91 13.61 4.17
C GLU A 170 -12.43 14.32 5.43
N VAL A 171 -11.55 14.58 6.42
CA VAL A 171 -11.93 15.31 7.64
C VAL A 171 -12.13 16.81 7.37
N ILE A 172 -11.28 17.42 6.54
CA ILE A 172 -11.45 18.82 6.09
C ILE A 172 -12.74 18.96 5.27
N GLY A 173 -13.11 17.92 4.52
CA GLY A 173 -14.32 17.91 3.69
C GLY A 173 -14.08 18.45 2.29
N ASP A 174 -12.89 18.19 1.73
CA ASP A 174 -12.55 18.61 0.37
C ASP A 174 -13.50 17.97 -0.67
N ASP A 175 -14.17 18.80 -1.46
CA ASP A 175 -15.00 18.37 -2.59
C ASP A 175 -14.11 18.12 -3.82
N VAL A 176 -13.58 16.91 -3.93
CA VAL A 176 -12.70 16.50 -5.03
C VAL A 176 -13.39 16.66 -6.40
N LYS A 177 -14.71 16.47 -6.49
CA LYS A 177 -15.43 16.64 -7.76
C LYS A 177 -15.37 18.09 -8.22
N MET A 178 -15.66 19.01 -7.31
CA MET A 178 -15.60 20.44 -7.59
C MET A 178 -14.17 20.88 -7.92
N PHE A 179 -13.18 20.36 -7.20
CA PHE A 179 -11.77 20.67 -7.46
C PHE A 179 -11.30 20.19 -8.84
N LEU A 180 -11.78 19.04 -9.32
CA LEU A 180 -11.49 18.59 -10.69
C LEU A 180 -12.07 19.53 -11.74
N GLY A 181 -13.29 20.04 -11.55
CA GLY A 181 -13.87 21.07 -12.41
C GLY A 181 -13.02 22.34 -12.44
N SER A 182 -12.54 22.79 -11.29
CA SER A 182 -11.61 23.93 -11.23
C SER A 182 -10.25 23.64 -11.85
N ALA A 183 -9.76 22.40 -11.78
CA ALA A 183 -8.54 22.00 -12.48
C ALA A 183 -8.71 22.04 -14.00
N GLU A 184 -9.91 21.74 -14.52
CA GLU A 184 -10.25 21.93 -15.93
C GLU A 184 -10.30 23.40 -16.32
N GLU A 185 -11.00 24.23 -15.54
CA GLU A 185 -11.09 25.67 -15.77
C GLU A 185 -9.71 26.36 -15.75
N ALA A 186 -8.82 25.91 -14.87
CA ALA A 186 -7.44 26.40 -14.78
C ALA A 186 -6.51 25.85 -15.90
N GLY A 187 -6.98 24.88 -16.71
CA GLY A 187 -6.19 24.24 -17.76
C GLY A 187 -5.19 23.18 -17.28
N ALA A 188 -5.15 22.88 -15.97
CA ALA A 188 -4.30 21.84 -15.40
C ALA A 188 -4.75 20.44 -15.85
N LEU A 189 -6.07 20.24 -15.93
CA LEU A 189 -6.72 19.05 -16.45
C LEU A 189 -7.37 19.38 -17.82
N PRO A 190 -6.97 18.77 -18.94
CA PRO A 190 -7.60 19.05 -20.22
C PRO A 190 -9.03 18.52 -20.19
N VAL A 191 -9.93 19.25 -20.85
CA VAL A 191 -11.32 18.83 -21.02
C VAL A 191 -11.36 17.41 -21.62
N GLY A 192 -12.07 16.52 -20.95
CA GLY A 192 -12.22 15.12 -21.36
C GLY A 192 -11.04 14.20 -21.01
N PHE A 193 -10.02 14.69 -20.29
CA PHE A 193 -8.98 13.81 -19.76
C PHE A 193 -9.56 12.89 -18.66
N PRO A 194 -9.37 11.56 -18.72
CA PRO A 194 -9.95 10.65 -17.74
C PRO A 194 -9.39 10.86 -16.33
N ALA A 195 -10.26 11.31 -15.41
CA ALA A 195 -9.91 11.58 -14.02
C ALA A 195 -10.96 11.03 -13.02
N PRO A 196 -11.17 9.70 -12.94
CA PRO A 196 -12.13 9.13 -11.99
C PRO A 196 -11.67 9.40 -10.56
N TYR A 197 -12.61 9.75 -9.67
CA TYR A 197 -12.31 10.01 -8.27
C TYR A 197 -13.20 9.19 -7.32
N ALA A 198 -12.67 8.84 -6.15
CA ALA A 198 -13.42 8.19 -5.08
C ALA A 198 -13.02 8.76 -3.71
N ASN A 199 -14.00 9.08 -2.88
CA ASN A 199 -13.77 9.36 -1.46
C ASN A 199 -13.42 8.04 -0.75
N THR A 200 -12.25 8.00 -0.12
CA THR A 200 -11.70 6.79 0.52
C THR A 200 -11.34 7.01 1.99
N PRO A 201 -12.32 7.35 2.86
CA PRO A 201 -12.06 7.65 4.25
C PRO A 201 -11.49 6.45 5.00
N SER A 202 -10.28 6.63 5.54
CA SER A 202 -9.54 5.55 6.21
C SER A 202 -10.21 5.05 7.50
N PHE A 203 -11.14 5.82 8.05
CA PHE A 203 -11.92 5.50 9.24
C PHE A 203 -13.22 4.73 8.94
N VAL A 204 -13.51 4.40 7.68
CA VAL A 204 -14.63 3.54 7.28
C VAL A 204 -14.10 2.25 6.65
N GLY A 205 -14.62 1.09 7.06
CA GLY A 205 -14.30 -0.19 6.44
C GLY A 205 -12.81 -0.56 6.49
N SER A 206 -12.24 -0.88 5.33
CA SER A 206 -10.83 -1.26 5.14
C SER A 206 -10.34 -1.04 3.71
N HIS A 207 -9.10 -1.39 3.40
CA HIS A 207 -8.55 -1.47 2.04
C HIS A 207 -9.48 -2.14 1.02
N LEU A 208 -10.24 -3.18 1.40
CA LEU A 208 -11.21 -3.81 0.49
C LEU A 208 -12.31 -2.83 0.03
N THR A 209 -12.80 -2.00 0.95
CA THR A 209 -13.78 -0.95 0.67
C THR A 209 -13.22 0.10 -0.28
N GLY A 210 -11.97 0.52 -0.07
CA GLY A 210 -11.33 1.49 -0.96
C GLY A 210 -11.04 0.94 -2.36
N TYR A 211 -10.74 -0.36 -2.48
CA TYR A 211 -10.62 -1.02 -3.77
C TYR A 211 -11.96 -0.96 -4.54
N ASP A 212 -13.05 -1.31 -3.87
CA ASP A 212 -14.40 -1.29 -4.45
C ASP A 212 -14.82 0.12 -4.88
N SER A 213 -14.66 1.11 -4.00
CA SER A 213 -14.97 2.51 -4.31
C SER A 213 -14.21 3.03 -5.53
N MET A 214 -12.90 2.74 -5.62
CA MET A 214 -12.10 3.18 -6.76
C MET A 214 -12.44 2.44 -8.04
N LEU A 215 -12.63 1.11 -7.98
CA LEU A 215 -13.02 0.33 -9.15
C LEU A 215 -14.37 0.80 -9.69
N PHE A 216 -15.35 1.02 -8.82
CA PHE A 216 -16.66 1.54 -9.19
C PHE A 216 -16.55 2.90 -9.90
N SER A 217 -15.73 3.81 -9.37
CA SER A 217 -15.51 5.13 -9.97
C SER A 217 -14.88 5.05 -11.35
N ILE A 218 -13.84 4.23 -11.51
CA ILE A 218 -13.18 4.03 -12.81
C ILE A 218 -14.16 3.45 -13.82
N LEU A 219 -14.87 2.37 -13.47
CA LEU A 219 -15.83 1.74 -14.37
C LEU A 219 -16.96 2.69 -14.73
N SER A 220 -17.51 3.43 -13.76
CA SER A 220 -18.58 4.41 -14.00
C SER A 220 -18.16 5.46 -15.03
N LEU A 221 -16.93 5.98 -14.93
CA LEU A 221 -16.41 6.93 -15.92
C LEU A 221 -16.25 6.28 -17.29
N LEU A 222 -15.61 5.12 -17.36
CA LEU A 222 -15.31 4.44 -18.63
C LEU A 222 -16.58 3.93 -19.35
N THR A 223 -17.69 3.75 -18.64
CA THR A 223 -18.96 3.30 -19.20
C THR A 223 -20.02 4.40 -19.28
N GLN A 224 -19.70 5.67 -19.00
CA GLN A 224 -20.70 6.75 -18.92
C GLN A 224 -21.49 6.93 -20.23
N ASP A 225 -20.84 6.69 -21.38
CA ASP A 225 -21.41 6.82 -22.72
C ASP A 225 -21.73 5.45 -23.35
N ALA A 226 -21.65 4.36 -22.56
CA ALA A 226 -21.89 3.02 -23.07
C ALA A 226 -23.38 2.82 -23.39
N SER A 227 -23.66 2.23 -24.56
CA SER A 227 -25.02 1.80 -24.90
C SER A 227 -25.46 0.68 -23.94
N PRO A 228 -26.71 0.71 -23.45
CA PRO A 228 -27.27 -0.41 -22.68
C PRO A 228 -27.50 -1.65 -23.55
N GLU A 229 -27.43 -1.53 -24.89
CA GLU A 229 -27.57 -2.67 -25.78
C GLU A 229 -26.33 -3.58 -25.74
N PRO A 230 -26.52 -4.89 -25.56
CA PRO A 230 -25.41 -5.83 -25.50
C PRO A 230 -24.65 -5.84 -26.83
N THR A 231 -23.34 -5.65 -26.76
CA THR A 231 -22.49 -5.78 -27.93
C THR A 231 -22.44 -7.25 -28.35
N VAL A 232 -23.09 -7.59 -29.48
CA VAL A 232 -23.09 -8.96 -30.00
C VAL A 232 -21.78 -9.23 -30.72
N GLY A 233 -20.86 -9.92 -30.05
CA GLY A 233 -19.63 -10.45 -30.65
C GLY A 233 -19.77 -11.92 -31.08
N PRO A 234 -18.83 -12.44 -31.89
CA PRO A 234 -18.83 -13.85 -32.29
C PRO A 234 -18.55 -14.82 -31.13
N ARG A 235 -18.05 -14.32 -29.99
CA ARG A 235 -17.76 -15.08 -28.78
C ARG A 235 -18.41 -14.42 -27.54
N PRO A 236 -18.79 -15.22 -26.53
CA PRO A 236 -19.26 -14.67 -25.26
C PRO A 236 -18.10 -13.93 -24.56
N ARG A 237 -18.42 -12.74 -24.03
CA ARG A 237 -17.51 -11.94 -23.20
C ARG A 237 -17.98 -11.97 -21.76
N ILE A 238 -17.06 -12.13 -20.83
CA ILE A 238 -17.35 -12.11 -19.39
C ILE A 238 -16.38 -11.14 -18.73
N ASN A 239 -16.93 -10.10 -18.10
CA ASN A 239 -16.14 -9.21 -17.26
C ASN A 239 -15.79 -9.92 -15.95
N VAL A 240 -14.49 -9.99 -15.64
CA VAL A 240 -14.01 -10.54 -14.36
C VAL A 240 -13.42 -9.41 -13.53
N LEU A 241 -13.97 -9.23 -12.33
CA LEU A 241 -13.48 -8.28 -11.34
C LEU A 241 -12.77 -9.09 -10.23
N PRO A 242 -11.43 -9.10 -10.19
CA PRO A 242 -10.69 -9.98 -9.27
C PRO A 242 -10.77 -9.54 -7.80
N GLY A 243 -11.19 -8.30 -7.54
CA GLY A 243 -11.12 -7.69 -6.21
C GLY A 243 -9.68 -7.37 -5.80
N PHE A 244 -9.50 -7.03 -4.52
CA PHE A 244 -8.16 -6.84 -3.96
C PHE A 244 -7.45 -8.20 -3.87
N ASP A 245 -6.63 -8.51 -4.87
CA ASP A 245 -5.88 -9.76 -4.96
C ASP A 245 -4.38 -9.50 -5.07
N PRO A 246 -3.59 -9.82 -4.03
CA PRO A 246 -2.16 -9.60 -4.03
C PRO A 246 -1.37 -10.76 -4.67
N TYR A 247 -2.02 -11.73 -5.34
CA TYR A 247 -1.37 -12.83 -6.03
C TYR A 247 -1.45 -12.69 -7.56
N VAL A 248 -0.33 -12.32 -8.18
CA VAL A 248 -0.21 -12.19 -9.64
C VAL A 248 -0.53 -13.49 -10.40
N GLY A 249 -0.37 -14.65 -9.76
CA GLY A 249 -0.70 -15.96 -10.34
C GLY A 249 -2.20 -16.16 -10.59
N ASN A 250 -3.06 -15.60 -9.72
CA ASN A 250 -4.51 -15.79 -9.81
C ASN A 250 -5.08 -15.16 -11.08
N VAL A 251 -4.74 -13.90 -11.38
CA VAL A 251 -5.20 -13.22 -12.60
C VAL A 251 -4.70 -13.94 -13.87
N ARG A 252 -3.47 -14.44 -13.85
CA ARG A 252 -2.91 -15.23 -14.97
C ARG A 252 -3.67 -16.54 -15.17
N GLU A 253 -3.99 -17.22 -14.08
CA GLU A 253 -4.69 -18.49 -14.12
C GLU A 253 -6.14 -18.35 -14.56
N ILE A 254 -6.86 -17.33 -14.06
CA ILE A 254 -8.20 -16.98 -14.52
C ILE A 254 -8.20 -16.76 -16.05
N ARG A 255 -7.26 -15.94 -16.54
CA ARG A 255 -7.12 -15.68 -17.98
C ARG A 255 -6.83 -16.95 -18.77
N ARG A 256 -5.96 -17.83 -18.26
CA ARG A 256 -5.62 -19.11 -18.89
C ARG A 256 -6.84 -20.03 -18.99
N LEU A 257 -7.60 -20.16 -17.91
CA LEU A 257 -8.80 -21.01 -17.85
C LEU A 257 -9.90 -20.51 -18.79
N LEU A 258 -10.19 -19.20 -18.79
CA LEU A 258 -11.17 -18.60 -19.70
C LEU A 258 -10.76 -18.79 -21.18
N GLY A 259 -9.47 -18.62 -21.49
CA GLY A 259 -8.95 -18.88 -22.82
C GLY A 259 -9.11 -20.34 -23.26
N GLN A 260 -8.94 -21.31 -22.36
CA GLN A 260 -9.18 -22.74 -22.66
C GLN A 260 -10.66 -23.06 -22.88
N LEU A 261 -11.56 -22.32 -22.24
CA LEU A 261 -13.01 -22.43 -22.45
C LEU A 261 -13.49 -21.70 -23.72
N GLY A 262 -12.60 -21.02 -24.45
CA GLY A 262 -12.95 -20.23 -25.63
C GLY A 262 -13.71 -18.95 -25.31
N VAL A 263 -13.72 -18.51 -24.06
CA VAL A 263 -14.29 -17.22 -23.63
C VAL A 263 -13.32 -16.10 -24.00
N GLU A 264 -13.85 -14.99 -24.52
CA GLU A 264 -13.07 -13.77 -24.80
C GLU A 264 -12.97 -12.88 -23.57
#